data_AF-A0A6C0K8B0-F1
#
_entry.id   AF-A0A6C0K8B0-F1
#
_cell.length_a   1.000
_cell.length_b   1.000
_cell.length_c   1.000
_cell.angle_alpha   90.00
_cell.angle_beta   90.00
_cell.angle_gamma   90.00
#
_symmetry.space_group_name_H-M   'P 1'
#
loop_
_entity.id
_entity.type
_entity.pdbx_description
1 polymer ?
#
loop_
_entity_poly.entity_id
_entity_poly.type
_entity_poly.pdbx_seq_one_letter_code
_entity_poly.pdbx_strand_id
1 'polypeptide(L)'
;MSEMMQLIEDPNMPKERRKRRVPPPMPTIPQDRIAEVRTLLADLAELYDFGHCDVYDSVFFQRTCEYMAGVSFESAPADGACMRMRDLGTEIILSKSTSTKAFIDFFKSIVDFWNAPS
;
A
#
# COMPACT_ATOMS: atom_id res chain seq x y z
N MET A 1 -8.22 53.83 -6.11
CA MET A 1 -7.04 53.52 -5.27
C MET A 1 -7.31 52.16 -4.64
N SER A 2 -6.64 51.12 -5.15
CA SER A 2 -6.91 49.72 -4.81
C SER A 2 -6.38 49.32 -3.44
N GLU A 3 -7.17 48.47 -2.80
CA GLU A 3 -6.93 47.77 -1.55
C GLU A 3 -5.64 46.95 -1.57
N MET A 4 -4.80 47.11 -0.54
CA MET A 4 -3.77 46.14 -0.19
C MET A 4 -4.04 45.67 1.23
N MET A 5 -4.87 44.63 1.35
CA MET A 5 -5.03 43.86 2.57
C MET A 5 -3.85 42.89 2.66
N GLN A 6 -2.94 43.13 3.60
CA GLN A 6 -1.89 42.17 3.95
C GLN A 6 -2.56 40.99 4.67
N LEU A 7 -2.62 39.84 4.00
CA LEU A 7 -2.99 38.57 4.61
C LEU A 7 -1.82 38.14 5.50
N ILE A 8 -1.91 38.43 6.80
CA ILE A 8 -1.02 37.84 7.80
C ILE A 8 -1.53 36.41 8.01
N GLU A 9 -0.82 35.42 7.47
CA GLU A 9 -1.10 34.02 7.72
C GLU A 9 -0.92 33.72 9.22
N ASP A 10 -2.02 33.40 9.89
CA ASP A 10 -2.04 32.99 11.29
C ASP A 10 -1.32 31.62 11.43
N PRO A 11 -0.24 31.50 12.22
CA PRO A 11 0.51 30.25 12.38
C PRO A 11 -0.33 29.12 13.03
N ASN A 12 -1.53 29.42 13.52
CA ASN A 12 -2.45 28.47 14.15
C ASN A 12 -3.61 28.03 13.25
N MET A 13 -3.60 28.36 11.94
CA MET A 13 -4.63 27.85 11.04
C MET A 13 -4.53 26.32 10.98
N PRO A 14 -5.59 25.56 11.32
CA PRO A 14 -5.56 24.11 11.26
C PRO A 14 -5.34 23.72 9.80
N LYS A 15 -4.12 23.26 9.48
CA LYS A 15 -3.78 22.69 8.17
C LYS A 15 -4.85 21.68 7.85
N GLU A 16 -5.67 21.99 6.85
CA GLU A 16 -6.77 21.16 6.40
C GLU A 16 -6.23 19.73 6.25
N ARG A 17 -6.56 18.86 7.21
CA ARG A 17 -6.06 17.48 7.21
C ARG A 17 -6.61 16.89 5.93
N ARG A 18 -5.76 16.75 4.89
CA ARG A 18 -6.10 16.06 3.64
C ARG A 18 -6.93 14.85 4.05
N LYS A 19 -8.22 14.86 3.69
CA LYS A 19 -9.13 13.76 4.03
C LYS A 19 -8.40 12.50 3.61
N ARG A 20 -8.04 11.64 4.58
CA ARG A 20 -7.40 10.36 4.28
C ARG A 20 -8.33 9.69 3.29
N ARG A 21 -7.84 9.43 2.07
CA ARG A 21 -8.60 8.62 1.12
C ARG A 21 -8.76 7.27 1.80
N VAL A 22 -9.97 6.98 2.24
CA VAL A 22 -10.31 5.64 2.69
C VAL A 22 -10.39 4.82 1.40
N PRO A 23 -9.47 3.88 1.16
CA PRO A 23 -9.59 3.02 0.01
C PRO A 23 -10.90 2.22 0.10
N PRO A 24 -11.51 1.85 -1.03
CA PRO A 24 -12.68 0.97 -1.01
C PRO A 24 -12.36 -0.31 -0.23
N PRO A 25 -13.34 -1.03 0.34
CA PRO A 25 -13.06 -2.31 0.97
C PRO A 25 -12.40 -3.27 -0.03
N MET A 26 -11.53 -4.15 0.48
CA MET A 26 -10.91 -5.19 -0.36
C MET A 26 -11.98 -6.02 -1.07
N PRO A 27 -11.82 -6.34 -2.38
CA PRO A 27 -12.75 -7.18 -3.10
C PRO A 27 -12.94 -8.53 -2.41
N THR A 28 -14.14 -9.08 -2.41
CA THR A 28 -14.42 -10.40 -1.82
C THR A 28 -14.13 -11.54 -2.78
N ILE A 29 -14.16 -11.26 -4.09
CA ILE A 29 -13.89 -12.22 -5.16
C ILE A 29 -12.37 -12.33 -5.38
N PRO A 30 -11.77 -13.55 -5.33
CA PRO A 30 -10.33 -13.72 -5.47
C PRO A 30 -9.74 -13.14 -6.77
N GLN A 31 -10.48 -13.22 -7.88
CA GLN A 31 -10.04 -12.69 -9.17
C GLN A 31 -9.91 -11.15 -9.16
N ASP A 32 -10.87 -10.46 -8.51
CA ASP A 32 -10.86 -9.01 -8.38
C ASP A 32 -9.74 -8.52 -7.45
N ARG A 33 -9.37 -9.32 -6.43
CA ARG A 33 -8.21 -9.04 -5.57
C ARG A 33 -6.92 -9.01 -6.38
N ILE A 34 -6.70 -9.98 -7.26
CA ILE A 34 -5.49 -10.02 -8.10
C ILE A 34 -5.47 -8.89 -9.11
N ALA A 35 -6.62 -8.52 -9.68
CA ALA A 35 -6.71 -7.33 -10.54
C ALA A 35 -6.33 -6.05 -9.78
N GLU A 36 -6.81 -5.88 -8.54
CA GLU A 36 -6.44 -4.75 -7.69
C GLU A 36 -4.93 -4.72 -7.37
N VAL A 37 -4.35 -5.86 -6.99
CA VAL A 37 -2.90 -5.93 -6.69
C VAL A 37 -2.06 -5.57 -7.92
N ARG A 38 -2.49 -5.97 -9.11
CA ARG A 38 -1.82 -5.58 -10.37
C ARG A 38 -1.89 -4.07 -10.60
N THR A 39 -3.00 -3.42 -10.29
CA THR A 39 -3.12 -1.96 -10.34
C THR A 39 -2.17 -1.29 -9.35
N LEU A 40 -2.15 -1.75 -8.09
CA LEU A 40 -1.24 -1.22 -7.07
C LEU A 40 0.24 -1.38 -7.47
N LEU A 41 0.59 -2.49 -8.12
CA LEU A 41 1.92 -2.73 -8.65
C LEU A 41 2.27 -1.77 -9.78
N ALA A 42 1.33 -1.45 -10.67
CA ALA A 42 1.54 -0.48 -11.73
C ALA A 42 1.80 0.92 -11.15
N ASP A 43 0.97 1.35 -10.19
CA ASP A 43 1.12 2.65 -9.52
C ASP A 43 2.48 2.75 -8.81
N LEU A 44 2.90 1.70 -8.09
CA LEU A 44 4.20 1.68 -7.41
C LEU A 44 5.38 1.61 -8.38
N ALA A 45 5.25 0.89 -9.49
CA ALA A 45 6.30 0.82 -10.51
C ALA A 45 6.53 2.18 -11.16
N GLU A 46 5.45 2.89 -11.49
CA GLU A 46 5.53 4.26 -12.01
C GLU A 46 6.27 5.19 -11.04
N LEU A 47 5.92 5.14 -9.75
CA LEU A 47 6.60 5.91 -8.71
C LEU A 47 8.09 5.53 -8.59
N TYR A 48 8.41 4.24 -8.64
CA TYR A 48 9.78 3.75 -8.56
C TYR A 48 10.62 4.22 -9.76
N ASP A 49 10.06 4.16 -10.98
CA ASP A 49 10.72 4.60 -12.21
C ASP A 49 11.00 6.11 -12.23
N PHE A 50 10.16 6.91 -11.57
CA PHE A 50 10.40 8.34 -11.36
C PHE A 50 11.34 8.66 -10.18
N GLY A 51 11.94 7.64 -9.56
CA GLY A 51 12.90 7.80 -8.47
C GLY A 51 12.25 8.09 -7.10
N HIS A 52 10.94 7.87 -6.95
CA HIS A 52 10.27 7.94 -5.65
C HIS A 52 10.51 6.65 -4.87
N CYS A 53 11.57 6.65 -4.06
CA CYS A 53 11.94 5.52 -3.21
C CYS A 53 11.00 5.32 -2.01
N ASP A 54 10.22 6.35 -1.66
CA ASP A 54 9.28 6.35 -0.54
C ASP A 54 7.87 6.76 -0.97
N VAL A 55 6.89 6.07 -0.43
CA VAL A 55 5.47 6.34 -0.56
C VAL A 55 4.86 6.55 0.82
N TYR A 56 4.27 7.73 1.02
CA TYR A 56 3.54 8.08 2.24
C TYR A 56 2.03 7.90 2.07
N ASP A 57 1.61 7.26 0.98
CA ASP A 57 0.21 7.01 0.72
C ASP A 57 -0.29 5.90 1.67
N SER A 58 -1.24 6.27 2.52
CA SER A 58 -1.88 5.37 3.46
C SER A 58 -2.58 4.19 2.79
N VAL A 59 -2.91 4.29 1.50
CA VAL A 59 -3.58 3.22 0.75
C VAL A 59 -2.69 1.97 0.67
N PHE A 60 -1.40 2.10 0.31
CA PHE A 60 -0.52 0.92 0.19
C PHE A 60 -0.32 0.22 1.53
N PHE A 61 -0.07 1.00 2.58
CA PHE A 61 0.08 0.45 3.93
C PHE A 61 -1.20 -0.20 4.43
N GLN A 62 -2.36 0.45 4.22
CA GLN A 62 -3.65 -0.12 4.60
C GLN A 62 -3.92 -1.44 3.86
N ARG A 63 -3.61 -1.51 2.56
CA ARG A 63 -3.75 -2.75 1.79
C ARG A 63 -2.83 -3.85 2.29
N THR A 64 -1.59 -3.55 2.67
CA THR A 64 -0.73 -4.53 3.34
C THR A 64 -1.37 -5.10 4.59
N CYS A 65 -1.93 -4.26 5.46
CA CYS A 65 -2.65 -4.70 6.66
C CYS A 65 -3.84 -5.61 6.33
N GLU A 66 -4.65 -5.24 5.34
CA GLU A 66 -5.84 -6.00 4.98
C GLU A 66 -5.49 -7.37 4.36
N TYR A 67 -4.44 -7.45 3.52
CA TYR A 67 -3.98 -8.73 2.96
C TYR A 67 -3.42 -9.64 4.07
N MET A 68 -2.64 -9.08 4.99
CA MET A 68 -2.09 -9.84 6.12
C MET A 68 -3.18 -10.33 7.10
N ALA A 69 -4.30 -9.62 7.22
CA ALA A 69 -5.44 -10.06 8.01
C ALA A 69 -6.38 -11.04 7.28
N GLY A 70 -6.46 -10.93 5.96
CA GLY A 70 -7.38 -11.71 5.12
C GLY A 70 -6.85 -13.06 4.64
N VAL A 71 -5.56 -13.36 4.85
CA VAL A 71 -4.92 -14.62 4.46
C VAL A 71 -4.66 -15.50 5.68
N SER A 72 -5.14 -16.74 5.62
CA SER A 72 -4.79 -17.77 6.62
C SER A 72 -3.48 -18.45 6.21
N PHE A 73 -2.38 -18.04 6.82
CA PHE A 73 -1.05 -18.60 6.56
C PHE A 73 -0.82 -19.97 7.22
N GLU A 74 -1.68 -20.40 8.14
CA GLU A 74 -1.52 -21.65 8.91
C GLU A 74 -1.85 -22.92 8.10
N SER A 75 -2.61 -22.77 7.02
CA SER A 75 -3.09 -23.88 6.17
C SER A 75 -2.48 -23.86 4.76
N ALA A 76 -1.60 -22.90 4.49
CA ALA A 76 -0.85 -22.87 3.24
C ALA A 76 0.25 -23.94 3.27
N PRO A 77 0.57 -24.58 2.12
CA PRO A 77 1.79 -25.38 2.03
C PRO A 77 2.98 -24.54 2.48
N ALA A 78 4.04 -25.17 2.98
CA ALA A 78 5.32 -24.51 3.22
C ALA A 78 6.00 -24.13 1.88
N ASP A 79 5.24 -23.54 0.95
CA ASP A 79 5.74 -22.96 -0.27
C ASP A 79 6.46 -21.66 0.06
N GLY A 80 7.49 -21.36 -0.74
CA GLY A 80 8.32 -20.18 -0.52
C GLY A 80 7.57 -18.86 -0.75
N ALA A 81 6.43 -18.88 -1.43
CA ALA A 81 5.68 -17.68 -1.79
C ALA A 81 4.83 -17.18 -0.62
N CYS A 82 4.12 -18.08 0.06
CA CYS A 82 3.32 -17.81 1.24
C CYS A 82 4.19 -17.31 2.41
N MET A 83 5.32 -17.98 2.65
CA MET A 83 6.29 -17.54 3.66
C MET A 83 6.86 -16.17 3.33
N ARG A 84 7.26 -15.94 2.07
CA ARG A 84 7.78 -14.63 1.63
C ARG A 84 6.74 -13.52 1.79
N MET A 85 5.48 -13.77 1.42
CA MET A 85 4.39 -12.81 1.60
C MET A 85 4.20 -12.44 3.07
N ARG A 86 4.21 -13.44 3.96
CA ARG A 86 4.10 -13.23 5.39
C ARG A 86 5.26 -12.38 5.91
N ASP A 87 6.49 -12.78 5.62
CA ASP A 87 7.68 -12.14 6.19
C ASP A 87 7.81 -10.68 5.72
N LEU A 88 7.56 -10.41 4.42
CA LEU A 88 7.54 -9.04 3.87
C LEU A 88 6.42 -8.19 4.47
N GLY A 89 5.20 -8.74 4.57
CA GLY A 89 4.06 -8.01 5.14
C GLY A 89 4.27 -7.69 6.62
N THR A 90 4.81 -8.63 7.39
CA THR A 90 5.19 -8.42 8.79
C THR A 90 6.25 -7.33 8.92
N GLU A 91 7.29 -7.37 8.09
CA GLU A 91 8.35 -6.35 8.11
C GLU A 91 7.79 -4.95 7.83
N ILE A 92 6.96 -4.79 6.79
CA ILE A 92 6.32 -3.52 6.45
C ILE A 92 5.50 -2.98 7.63
N ILE A 93 4.67 -3.82 8.24
CA ILE A 93 3.77 -3.41 9.32
C ILE A 93 4.55 -3.01 10.58
N LEU A 94 5.53 -3.82 10.99
CA LEU A 94 6.31 -3.57 12.21
C LEU A 94 7.20 -2.34 12.08
N SER A 95 7.83 -2.15 10.92
CA SER A 95 8.70 -1.01 10.65
C SER A 95 7.92 0.26 10.29
N LYS A 96 6.62 0.15 9.99
CA LYS A 96 5.81 1.22 9.37
C LYS A 96 6.46 1.72 8.07
N SER A 97 6.95 0.79 7.26
CA SER A 97 7.73 1.10 6.06
C SER A 97 6.99 2.04 5.12
N THR A 98 7.72 3.01 4.58
CA THR A 98 7.31 3.84 3.45
C THR A 98 7.98 3.40 2.16
N SER A 99 8.84 2.38 2.19
CA SER A 99 9.65 2.02 1.04
C SER A 99 8.78 1.52 -0.11
N THR A 100 8.83 2.23 -1.24
CA THR A 100 8.19 1.81 -2.50
C THR A 100 8.61 0.40 -2.88
N LYS A 101 9.91 0.08 -2.71
CA LYS A 101 10.45 -1.26 -2.98
C LYS A 101 9.82 -2.32 -2.08
N ALA A 102 9.71 -2.07 -0.78
CA ALA A 102 9.10 -3.03 0.16
C ALA A 102 7.65 -3.35 -0.24
N PHE A 103 6.87 -2.32 -0.58
CA PHE A 103 5.51 -2.51 -1.08
C PHE A 103 5.47 -3.31 -2.39
N ILE A 104 6.34 -3.00 -3.35
CA ILE A 104 6.44 -3.76 -4.61
C ILE A 104 6.75 -5.24 -4.34
N ASP A 105 7.75 -5.52 -3.51
CA ASP A 105 8.15 -6.90 -3.20
C ASP A 105 6.99 -7.67 -2.55
N PHE A 106 6.27 -7.04 -1.62
CA PHE A 106 5.10 -7.61 -0.97
C PHE A 106 3.96 -7.90 -1.96
N PHE A 107 3.54 -6.92 -2.76
CA PHE A 107 2.46 -7.11 -3.74
C PHE A 107 2.84 -8.10 -4.85
N LYS A 108 4.11 -8.20 -5.24
CA LYS A 108 4.58 -9.26 -6.14
C LYS A 108 4.43 -10.64 -5.51
N SER A 109 4.80 -10.80 -4.24
CA SER A 109 4.68 -12.08 -3.54
C SER A 109 3.22 -12.56 -3.42
N ILE A 110 2.27 -11.62 -3.31
CA ILE A 110 0.84 -11.91 -3.41
C ILE A 110 0.53 -12.51 -4.79
N VAL A 111 0.90 -11.83 -5.87
CA VAL A 111 0.63 -12.34 -7.23
C VAL A 111 1.27 -13.71 -7.46
N ASP A 112 2.49 -13.93 -6.97
CA ASP A 112 3.20 -15.21 -7.07
C ASP A 112 2.47 -16.32 -6.32
N PHE A 113 2.00 -16.06 -5.10
CA PHE A 113 1.24 -17.02 -4.29
C PHE A 113 -0.03 -17.50 -5.00
N TRP A 114 -0.78 -16.59 -5.64
CA TRP A 114 -2.01 -16.96 -6.36
C TRP A 114 -1.78 -17.56 -7.76
N ASN A 115 -0.60 -17.37 -8.35
CA ASN A 115 -0.23 -17.99 -9.63
C ASN A 115 0.51 -19.32 -9.47
N ALA A 116 0.89 -19.70 -8.24
CA ALA A 116 1.54 -20.97 -7.99
C ALA A 116 0.63 -22.13 -8.44
N PRO A 117 1.13 -23.11 -9.21
CA PRO A 117 0.33 -24.27 -9.59
C PRO A 117 -0.05 -25.05 -8.34
N SER A 118 -1.36 -25.22 -8.12
CA SER A 118 -1.96 -26.03 -7.06
C SER A 118 -1.70 -27.51 -7.22
#